data_AF-A0A0G0M077-F1
#
_entry.id   AF-A0A0G0M077-F1
#
_cell.length_a   1.000
_cell.length_b   1.000
_cell.length_c   1.000
_cell.angle_alpha   90.00
_cell.angle_beta   90.00
_cell.angle_gamma   90.00
#
_symmetry.space_group_name_H-M   'P 1'
#
loop_
_entity.id
_entity.type
_entity.pdbx_description
1 polymer ?
#
loop_
_entity_poly.entity_id
_entity_poly.type
_entity_poly.pdbx_seq_one_letter_code
_entity_poly.pdbx_strand_id
1 'polypeptide(L)'
;DGATRQRIYGRANELGLDLCPAEVGPQLRLQYKDQPEEEHLIVAMNPIADSDGALELFLVERDDSGLWLDSYYDDPGYIWHAGSRFVFARRK
;
A
#
# COMPACT_ATOMS: atom_id res chain seq x y z
N ASP A 1 13.70 11.53 -6.71
CA ASP A 1 14.27 10.19 -6.41
C ASP A 1 13.29 9.36 -5.60
N GLY A 2 13.24 8.05 -5.85
CA GLY A 2 12.39 7.10 -5.14
C GLY A 2 13.04 6.51 -3.88
N ALA A 3 12.38 5.54 -3.24
CA ALA A 3 12.91 4.88 -2.05
C ALA A 3 12.45 3.41 -1.94
N THR A 4 13.25 2.58 -1.27
CA THR A 4 12.82 1.22 -0.91
C THR A 4 11.73 1.26 0.15
N ARG A 5 10.91 0.21 0.23
CA ARG A 5 9.89 0.08 1.28
C ARG A 5 10.49 0.19 2.68
N GLN A 6 11.66 -0.42 2.91
CA GLN A 6 12.35 -0.34 4.20
C GLN A 6 12.63 1.11 4.61
N ARG A 7 13.09 1.96 3.68
CA ARG A 7 13.34 3.38 3.94
C ARG A 7 12.04 4.14 4.17
N ILE A 8 11.01 3.85 3.38
CA ILE A 8 9.67 4.45 3.52
C ILE A 8 9.07 4.11 4.89
N TYR A 9 9.08 2.83 5.29
CA TYR A 9 8.55 2.37 6.58
C TYR A 9 9.37 2.91 7.75
N GLY A 10 10.71 2.94 7.63
CA GLY A 10 11.58 3.53 8.63
C GLY A 10 11.23 5.00 8.88
N ARG A 11 11.05 5.78 7.79
CA ARG A 11 10.66 7.18 7.90
C ARG A 11 9.25 7.37 8.46
N ALA A 12 8.29 6.52 8.07
CA ALA A 12 6.94 6.56 8.61
C ALA A 12 6.95 6.32 10.13
N ASN A 13 7.74 5.36 10.61
CA ASN A 13 7.89 5.09 12.03
C ASN A 13 8.48 6.28 12.82
N GLU A 14 9.50 6.94 12.27
CA GLU A 14 10.07 8.18 12.83
C GLU A 14 9.05 9.31 12.93
N LEU A 15 8.09 9.36 12.00
CA LEU A 15 7.01 10.34 11.98
C LEU A 15 5.81 9.98 12.87
N GLY A 16 5.87 8.88 13.61
CA GLY A 16 4.75 8.48 14.47
C GLY A 16 3.63 7.72 13.76
N LEU A 17 3.94 7.07 12.63
CA LEU A 17 2.99 6.26 11.87
C LEU A 17 3.31 4.78 12.05
N ASP A 18 2.26 3.96 12.10
CA ASP A 18 2.36 2.51 12.25
C ASP A 18 1.92 1.81 10.95
N LEU A 19 2.37 0.57 10.78
CA LEU A 19 1.87 -0.27 9.70
C LEU A 19 0.40 -0.64 9.94
N CYS A 20 -0.35 -0.69 8.86
CA CYS A 20 -1.73 -1.15 8.86
C CYS A 20 -1.81 -2.67 9.08
N PRO A 21 -2.83 -3.15 9.80
CA PRO A 21 -3.31 -4.52 9.66
C PRO A 21 -3.70 -4.78 8.18
N ALA A 22 -3.52 -6.01 7.71
CA ALA A 22 -3.78 -6.35 6.31
C ALA A 22 -5.26 -6.14 5.91
N GLU A 23 -6.17 -6.31 6.88
CA GLU A 23 -7.61 -6.10 6.72
C GLU A 23 -7.96 -4.67 6.30
N VAL A 24 -7.07 -3.70 6.52
CA VAL A 24 -7.26 -2.33 6.06
C VAL A 24 -7.42 -2.26 4.55
N GLY A 25 -6.73 -3.09 3.75
CA GLY A 25 -6.88 -3.07 2.29
C GLY A 25 -8.30 -3.38 1.82
N PRO A 26 -8.83 -4.59 2.10
CA PRO A 26 -10.20 -4.93 1.79
C PRO A 26 -11.23 -3.97 2.38
N GLN A 27 -11.05 -3.57 3.65
CA GLN A 27 -12.00 -2.67 4.31
C GLN A 27 -12.00 -1.28 3.69
N LEU A 28 -10.83 -0.73 3.37
CA LEU A 28 -10.69 0.55 2.68
C LEU A 28 -11.38 0.51 1.33
N ARG A 29 -11.17 -0.56 0.54
CA ARG A 29 -11.85 -0.71 -0.75
C ARG A 29 -13.37 -0.73 -0.60
N LEU A 30 -13.88 -1.44 0.41
CA LEU A 30 -15.31 -1.53 0.67
C LEU A 30 -15.91 -0.19 1.07
N GLN A 31 -15.19 0.65 1.82
CA GLN A 31 -15.72 1.90 2.36
C GLN A 31 -15.49 3.12 1.46
N TYR A 32 -14.38 3.18 0.73
CA TYR A 32 -14.01 4.32 -0.07
C TYR A 32 -14.60 4.23 -1.48
N LYS A 33 -15.85 4.67 -1.65
CA LYS A 33 -16.62 4.50 -2.90
C LYS A 33 -16.42 5.63 -3.92
N ASP A 34 -16.01 6.79 -3.46
CA ASP A 34 -15.81 8.02 -4.20
C ASP A 34 -14.33 8.27 -4.55
N GLN A 35 -13.52 7.21 -4.58
CA GLN A 35 -12.11 7.30 -4.98
C GLN A 35 -11.99 7.95 -6.37
N PRO A 36 -11.10 8.94 -6.56
CA PRO A 36 -10.82 9.50 -7.88
C PRO A 36 -10.27 8.46 -8.85
N GLU A 37 -10.54 8.66 -10.14
CA GLU A 37 -9.93 7.85 -11.21
C GLU A 37 -8.41 8.08 -11.23
N GLU A 38 -7.63 7.04 -11.54
CA GLU A 38 -6.16 7.02 -11.50
C GLU A 38 -5.57 7.24 -10.10
N GLU A 39 -6.36 7.07 -9.03
CA GLU A 39 -5.84 7.03 -7.68
C GLU A 39 -5.42 5.61 -7.29
N HIS A 40 -4.17 5.48 -6.86
CA HIS A 40 -3.54 4.24 -6.42
C HIS A 40 -3.07 4.42 -4.98
N LEU A 41 -3.58 3.61 -4.06
CA LEU A 41 -3.23 3.64 -2.64
C LEU A 41 -2.63 2.29 -2.22
N ILE A 42 -1.34 2.30 -1.92
CA ILE A 42 -0.62 1.13 -1.43
C ILE A 42 -0.81 1.04 0.08
N VAL A 43 -1.35 -0.05 0.57
CA VAL A 43 -1.55 -0.25 2.01
C VAL A 43 -0.21 -0.60 2.63
N ALA A 44 0.31 0.26 3.51
CA ALA A 44 1.56 0.01 4.22
C ALA A 44 1.34 -1.03 5.31
N MET A 45 1.42 -2.30 4.95
CA MET A 45 1.24 -3.45 5.83
C MET A 45 2.49 -4.34 5.85
N ASN A 46 2.51 -5.34 6.72
CA ASN A 46 3.44 -6.45 6.54
C ASN A 46 3.07 -7.18 5.24
N PRO A 47 4.02 -7.38 4.31
CA PRO A 47 3.72 -8.08 3.07
C PRO A 47 3.24 -9.50 3.32
N ILE A 48 2.37 -9.98 2.43
CA ILE A 48 1.88 -11.36 2.44
C ILE A 48 2.60 -12.10 1.31
N ALA A 49 3.10 -13.29 1.61
CA ALA A 49 3.70 -14.14 0.57
C ALA A 49 2.60 -14.84 -0.24
N ASP A 50 2.70 -14.81 -1.55
CA ASP A 50 1.85 -15.62 -2.43
C ASP A 50 2.31 -17.09 -2.46
N SER A 51 1.72 -17.90 -3.36
CA SER A 51 2.07 -19.32 -3.49
C SER A 51 3.51 -19.57 -3.99
N ASP A 52 4.11 -18.61 -4.69
CA ASP A 52 5.47 -18.68 -5.22
C ASP A 52 6.49 -18.03 -4.27
N GLY A 53 6.03 -17.47 -3.15
CA GLY A 53 6.86 -16.80 -2.15
C GLY A 53 7.14 -15.33 -2.47
N ALA A 54 6.49 -14.77 -3.50
CA ALA A 54 6.54 -13.36 -3.81
C ALA A 54 5.84 -12.55 -2.72
N LEU A 55 6.48 -11.49 -2.25
CA LEU A 55 5.91 -10.62 -1.23
C LEU A 55 4.99 -9.59 -1.89
N GLU A 56 3.75 -9.54 -1.43
CA GLU A 56 2.70 -8.72 -2.01
C GLU A 56 2.15 -7.72 -0.98
N LEU A 57 1.82 -6.52 -1.44
CA LEU A 57 1.05 -5.52 -0.71
C LEU A 57 -0.33 -5.34 -1.35
N PHE A 58 -1.32 -4.91 -0.58
CA PHE A 58 -2.61 -4.53 -1.16
C PHE A 58 -2.54 -3.16 -1.83
N LEU A 59 -3.12 -3.08 -3.02
CA LEU A 59 -3.34 -1.87 -3.80
C LEU A 59 -4.85 -1.60 -3.89
N VAL A 60 -5.27 -0.42 -3.42
CA VAL A 60 -6.64 0.07 -3.57
C VAL A 60 -6.66 1.12 -4.66
N GLU A 61 -7.29 0.82 -5.79
CA GLU A 61 -7.25 1.69 -6.97
C GLU A 61 -8.58 1.81 -7.69
N ARG A 62 -8.67 2.84 -8.52
CA ARG A 62 -9.78 3.03 -9.43
C ARG A 62 -9.26 3.34 -10.83
N ASP A 63 -9.74 2.57 -11.80
CA ASP A 63 -9.54 2.82 -13.22
C ASP A 63 -10.88 3.14 -13.91
N ASP A 64 -10.86 3.14 -15.25
CA ASP A 64 -12.03 3.37 -16.10
C ASP A 64 -13.08 2.25 -16.00
N SER A 65 -12.68 1.07 -15.52
CA SER A 65 -13.52 -0.11 -15.39
C SER A 65 -14.15 -0.27 -14.00
N GLY A 66 -13.57 0.35 -12.97
CA GLY A 66 -14.20 0.45 -11.65
C GLY A 66 -13.25 0.52 -10.46
N LEU A 67 -13.74 0.03 -9.32
CA LEU A 67 -13.02 0.02 -8.04
C LEU A 67 -12.37 -1.34 -7.82
N TRP A 68 -11.05 -1.37 -7.68
CA TRP A 68 -10.27 -2.59 -7.55
C TRP A 68 -9.55 -2.68 -6.21
N LEU A 69 -9.43 -3.92 -5.74
CA LEU A 69 -8.45 -4.33 -4.74
C LEU A 69 -7.52 -5.32 -5.46
N ASP A 70 -6.28 -4.90 -5.67
CA ASP A 70 -5.26 -5.71 -6.33
C ASP A 70 -4.09 -5.99 -5.37
N SER A 71 -3.13 -6.79 -5.83
CA SER A 71 -1.84 -6.96 -5.18
C SER A 71 -0.73 -6.28 -5.98
N TYR A 72 0.31 -5.81 -5.28
CA TYR A 72 1.49 -5.24 -5.90
C TYR A 72 2.75 -5.89 -5.37
N TYR A 73 3.53 -6.41 -6.31
CA TYR A 73 4.78 -7.12 -6.04
C TYR A 73 5.80 -6.19 -5.36
N ASP A 74 6.22 -6.58 -4.17
CA ASP A 74 7.17 -5.87 -3.31
C ASP A 74 8.48 -6.67 -3.19
N ASP A 75 9.34 -6.58 -4.21
CA ASP A 75 10.72 -7.02 -4.05
C ASP A 75 11.45 -6.10 -3.03
N PRO A 76 12.22 -6.65 -2.07
CA PRO A 76 12.93 -5.84 -1.07
C PRO A 76 13.87 -4.77 -1.64
N GLY A 77 14.38 -4.96 -2.87
CA GLY A 77 15.21 -4.00 -3.59
C GLY A 77 14.43 -3.04 -4.49
N TYR A 78 13.11 -3.23 -4.62
CA TYR A 78 12.27 -2.38 -5.46
C TYR A 78 12.26 -0.93 -4.97
N ILE A 79 12.42 -0.01 -5.90
CA ILE A 79 12.44 1.43 -5.64
C ILE A 79 11.09 2.01 -6.01
N TRP A 80 10.31 2.35 -4.99
CA TRP A 80 9.02 3.01 -5.16
C TRP A 80 9.20 4.43 -5.70
N HIS A 81 8.35 4.82 -6.64
CA HIS A 81 8.35 6.15 -7.20
C HIS A 81 7.98 7.19 -6.15
N ALA A 82 8.53 8.41 -6.26
CA ALA A 82 8.24 9.49 -5.32
C ALA A 82 6.76 9.91 -5.29
N GLY A 83 6.02 9.63 -6.37
CA GLY A 83 4.56 9.84 -6.44
C GLY A 83 3.72 8.69 -5.89
N SER A 84 4.33 7.56 -5.50
CA SER A 84 3.61 6.43 -4.92
C SER A 84 3.01 6.83 -3.56
N ARG A 85 1.72 6.54 -3.38
CA ARG A 85 0.98 6.92 -2.18
C ARG A 85 0.79 5.72 -1.27
N PHE A 86 1.34 5.82 -0.05
CA PHE A 86 1.21 4.79 0.98
C PHE A 86 0.21 5.20 2.05
N VAL A 87 -0.62 4.26 2.47
CA VAL A 87 -1.58 4.42 3.56
C VAL A 87 -1.01 3.78 4.83
N PHE A 88 -0.81 4.59 5.86
CA PHE A 88 -0.35 4.16 7.18
C PHE A 88 -1.44 4.37 8.24
N ALA A 89 -1.33 3.62 9.34
CA ALA A 89 -2.14 3.86 10.52
C ALA A 89 -1.54 5.01 11.35
N ARG A 90 -2.41 5.84 11.92
CA ARG A 90 -1.99 6.85 12.89
C ARG A 90 -1.73 6.17 14.24
N ARG A 91 -0.55 6.40 14.83
CA ARG A 91 -0.25 5.96 16.19
C ARG A 91 -1.22 6.63 17.18
N LYS A 92 -1.75 5.84 18.10
CA LYS A 92 -2.64 6.34 19.16
C LYS A 92 -1.88 7.12 20.23
#